data_AF-A0A401FSE6-F1
#
_entry.id   AF-A0A401FSE6-F1
#
_cell.length_a   1.000
_cell.length_b   1.000
_cell.length_c   1.000
_cell.angle_alpha   90.00
_cell.angle_beta   90.00
_cell.angle_gamma   90.00
#
_symmetry.space_group_name_H-M   'P 1'
#
loop_
_entity.id
_entity.type
_entity.pdbx_description
1 polymer ?
#
loop_
_entity_poly.entity_id
_entity_poly.type
_entity_poly.pdbx_seq_one_letter_code
_entity_poly.pdbx_strand_id
1 'polypeptide(L)'
;MNKTASLIWSVLALLFAVFGIWQMSRYTDLHRLEMNNRHIRHELELADRLDDPAPAAERYRKLNAPFSEVGLRILNREWQMALDDLHRIGPARGNAALQSDVPALFAALKTRMDRMADACGALVNREEALPEKVRWRVYNLRGAIHLMAAYTVLETEQNEKKAVGLMKAAISDFKSAVAGADRSETAGPKRNIPRWNLELLVSRANIRKIGFTRTDAQRRLDLRENLETMIPERGGYAAGEPTERKVEK
;
A
#
# COMPACT_ATOMS: atom_id res chain seq x y z
N MET A 1 -6.53 60.88 43.29
CA MET A 1 -6.26 59.74 42.38
C MET A 1 -7.49 59.48 41.54
N ASN A 2 -7.33 59.39 40.22
CA ASN A 2 -8.44 59.25 39.27
C ASN A 2 -8.93 57.79 39.27
N LYS A 3 -10.15 57.52 39.76
CA LYS A 3 -10.70 56.15 39.91
C LYS A 3 -10.73 55.39 38.57
N THR A 4 -10.90 56.12 37.47
CA THR A 4 -10.87 55.61 36.10
C THR A 4 -9.52 55.03 35.70
N ALA A 5 -8.41 55.69 36.06
CA ALA A 5 -7.06 55.20 35.76
C ALA A 5 -6.74 53.89 36.49
N SER A 6 -7.16 53.76 37.76
CA SER A 6 -6.96 52.52 38.53
C SER A 6 -7.71 51.33 37.93
N LEU A 7 -8.92 51.55 37.39
CA LEU A 7 -9.73 50.49 36.78
C LEU A 7 -9.11 49.99 35.46
N ILE A 8 -8.57 50.91 34.65
CA ILE A 8 -7.87 50.58 33.40
C ILE A 8 -6.64 49.71 33.67
N TRP A 9 -5.83 50.05 34.68
CA TRP A 9 -4.66 49.25 35.04
C TRP A 9 -5.02 47.84 35.54
N SER A 10 -6.07 47.70 36.34
CA SER A 10 -6.54 46.38 36.80
C SER A 10 -7.05 45.51 35.65
N VAL A 11 -7.77 46.09 34.69
CA VAL A 11 -8.27 45.36 33.50
C VAL A 11 -7.10 44.94 32.61
N LEU A 12 -6.12 45.81 32.37
CA LEU A 12 -4.91 45.47 31.61
C LEU A 12 -4.11 44.35 32.28
N ALA A 13 -3.92 44.42 33.60
CA ALA A 13 -3.24 43.36 34.34
C ALA A 13 -3.96 42.01 34.22
N LEU A 14 -5.30 42.00 34.27
CA LEU A 14 -6.11 40.81 34.08
C LEU A 14 -5.96 40.24 32.66
N LEU A 15 -6.01 41.10 31.64
CA LEU A 15 -5.82 40.68 30.25
C LEU A 15 -4.42 40.08 30.00
N PHE A 16 -3.38 40.70 30.56
CA PHE A 16 -2.02 40.16 30.51
C PHE A 16 -1.89 38.81 31.23
N ALA A 17 -2.55 38.64 32.39
CA ALA A 17 -2.55 37.37 33.10
C ALA A 17 -3.26 36.26 32.30
N VAL A 18 -4.43 36.55 31.73
CA VAL A 18 -5.17 35.59 30.88
C VAL A 18 -4.38 35.23 29.63
N PHE A 19 -3.76 36.23 28.97
CA PHE A 19 -2.90 35.99 27.81
C PHE A 19 -1.67 35.15 28.17
N GLY A 20 -1.05 35.40 29.33
CA GLY A 20 0.07 34.61 29.84
C GLY A 20 -0.30 33.15 30.07
N ILE A 21 -1.46 32.89 30.72
CA ILE A 21 -1.98 31.54 30.93
C ILE A 21 -2.25 30.85 29.59
N TRP A 22 -2.88 31.54 28.64
CA TRP A 22 -3.17 31.00 27.32
C TRP A 22 -1.90 30.66 26.53
N GLN A 23 -0.89 31.54 26.54
CA GLN A 23 0.40 31.29 25.91
C GLN A 23 1.13 30.12 26.56
N MET A 24 1.08 30.00 27.89
CA MET A 24 1.71 28.89 28.61
C MET A 24 1.03 27.56 28.28
N SER A 25 -0.30 27.51 28.27
CA SER A 25 -1.04 26.32 27.84
C SER A 25 -0.67 25.92 26.42
N ARG A 26 -0.71 26.87 25.49
CA ARG A 26 -0.36 26.63 24.08
C ARG A 26 1.09 26.15 23.92
N TYR A 27 2.02 26.71 24.67
CA TYR A 27 3.42 26.28 24.67
C TYR A 27 3.54 24.85 25.19
N THR A 28 2.88 24.50 26.30
CA THR A 28 2.90 23.14 26.83
C THR A 28 2.29 22.12 25.88
N ASP A 29 1.22 22.48 25.18
CA ASP A 29 0.58 21.62 24.20
C ASP A 29 1.48 21.40 22.98
N LEU A 30 2.09 22.48 22.46
CA LEU A 30 3.06 22.39 21.37
C LEU A 30 4.27 21.53 21.76
N HIS A 31 4.78 21.70 22.98
CA HIS A 31 5.93 20.93 23.44
C HIS A 31 5.59 19.44 23.62
N ARG A 32 4.38 19.12 24.13
CA ARG A 32 3.89 17.73 24.19
C ARG A 32 3.74 17.12 22.79
N LEU A 33 3.18 17.86 21.84
CA LEU A 33 3.06 17.43 20.45
C LEU A 33 4.44 17.20 19.81
N GLU A 34 5.40 18.07 20.07
CA GLU A 34 6.76 17.93 19.56
C GLU A 34 7.46 16.69 20.13
N MET A 35 7.37 16.47 21.45
CA MET A 35 7.94 15.29 22.11
C MET A 35 7.32 14.00 21.60
N ASN A 36 5.99 13.97 21.44
CA ASN A 36 5.29 12.83 20.85
C ASN A 36 5.74 12.59 19.40
N ASN A 37 5.87 13.65 18.59
CA ASN A 37 6.33 13.54 17.21
C ASN A 37 7.77 13.01 17.13
N ARG A 38 8.66 13.46 18.01
CA ARG A 38 10.05 12.95 18.09
C ARG A 38 10.07 11.48 18.48
N HIS A 39 9.28 11.08 19.48
CA HIS A 39 9.16 9.69 19.88
C HIS A 39 8.63 8.80 18.74
N ILE A 40 7.56 9.22 18.07
CA ILE A 40 7.01 8.50 16.91
C ILE A 40 8.06 8.38 15.80
N ARG A 41 8.77 9.46 15.46
CA ARG A 41 9.84 9.41 14.45
C ARG A 41 10.94 8.41 14.84
N HIS A 42 11.37 8.42 16.09
CA HIS A 42 12.39 7.50 16.57
C HIS A 42 11.92 6.04 16.45
N GLU A 43 10.70 5.73 16.85
CA GLU A 43 10.16 4.37 16.73
C GLU A 43 9.96 3.94 15.27
N LEU A 44 9.57 4.88 14.38
CA LEU A 44 9.52 4.61 12.94
C LEU A 44 10.90 4.25 12.39
N GLU A 45 11.95 4.98 12.78
CA GLU A 45 13.32 4.67 12.38
C GLU A 45 13.78 3.32 12.90
N LEU A 46 13.45 2.97 14.14
CA LEU A 46 13.76 1.66 14.71
C LEU A 46 13.05 0.53 13.96
N ALA A 47 11.78 0.72 13.60
CA ALA A 47 11.02 -0.24 12.80
C ALA A 47 11.54 -0.35 11.36
N ASP A 48 12.02 0.75 10.77
CA ASP A 48 12.60 0.77 9.43
C ASP A 48 13.91 0.00 9.33
N ARG A 49 14.71 0.01 10.40
CA ARG A 49 15.99 -0.74 10.49
C ARG A 49 15.81 -2.25 10.60
N LEU A 50 14.59 -2.74 10.79
CA LEU A 50 14.31 -4.18 10.79
C LEU A 50 14.21 -4.70 9.36
N ASP A 51 15.10 -5.64 9.03
CA ASP A 51 15.11 -6.32 7.74
C ASP A 51 13.93 -7.29 7.63
N ASP A 52 13.63 -8.03 8.71
CA ASP A 52 12.50 -8.96 8.75
C ASP A 52 11.15 -8.21 8.74
N PRO A 53 10.27 -8.48 7.75
CA PRO A 53 9.01 -7.77 7.62
C PRO A 53 8.01 -8.04 8.74
N ALA A 54 8.03 -9.21 9.38
CA ALA A 54 7.09 -9.57 10.45
C ALA A 54 7.28 -8.72 11.73
N PRO A 55 8.47 -8.66 12.36
CA PRO A 55 8.71 -7.81 13.53
C PRO A 55 8.63 -6.32 13.19
N ALA A 56 8.97 -5.91 11.96
CA ALA A 56 8.78 -4.53 11.50
C ALA A 56 7.30 -4.13 11.50
N ALA A 57 6.43 -4.95 10.90
CA ALA A 57 4.98 -4.71 10.87
C ALA A 57 4.40 -4.63 12.29
N GLU A 58 4.84 -5.50 13.19
CA GLU A 58 4.36 -5.51 14.57
C GLU A 58 4.78 -4.26 15.35
N ARG A 59 6.01 -3.77 15.17
CA ARG A 59 6.41 -2.47 15.73
C ARG A 59 5.56 -1.33 15.21
N TYR A 60 5.25 -1.30 13.92
CA TYR A 60 4.36 -0.28 13.36
C TYR A 60 2.95 -0.32 13.93
N ARG A 61 2.39 -1.51 14.22
CA ARG A 61 1.06 -1.63 14.84
C ARG A 61 1.03 -1.09 16.27
N LYS A 62 2.14 -1.22 17.01
CA LYS A 62 2.30 -0.66 18.36
C LYS A 62 2.35 0.86 18.37
N LEU A 63 2.79 1.46 17.26
CA LEU A 63 2.61 2.88 17.02
C LEU A 63 1.13 3.12 16.73
N ASN A 64 0.37 3.37 17.79
CA ASN A 64 -1.04 3.76 17.75
C ASN A 64 -1.20 5.18 17.16
N ALA A 65 -0.57 5.41 16.02
CA ALA A 65 -0.36 6.70 15.41
C ALA A 65 -1.38 6.85 14.26
N PRO A 66 -2.17 7.93 14.23
CA PRO A 66 -3.27 8.10 13.27
C PRO A 66 -2.79 8.29 11.82
N PHE A 67 -1.48 8.36 11.58
CA PHE A 67 -0.91 8.67 10.27
C PHE A 67 -1.16 7.55 9.26
N SER A 68 -1.82 7.90 8.16
CA SER A 68 -2.01 7.03 6.99
C SER A 68 -0.70 6.47 6.42
N GLU A 69 0.42 7.17 6.62
CA GLU A 69 1.75 6.68 6.25
C GLU A 69 2.18 5.43 7.05
N VAL A 70 1.79 5.30 8.32
CA VAL A 70 2.07 4.09 9.13
C VAL A 70 1.28 2.91 8.59
N GLY A 71 0.00 3.10 8.26
CA GLY A 71 -0.82 2.09 7.60
C GLY A 71 -0.20 1.60 6.29
N LEU A 72 0.28 2.53 5.45
CA LEU A 72 0.97 2.17 4.21
C LEU A 72 2.29 1.42 4.46
N ARG A 73 3.05 1.75 5.51
CA ARG A 73 4.27 1.01 5.87
C ARG A 73 3.96 -0.42 6.32
N ILE A 74 2.93 -0.62 7.15
CA ILE A 74 2.45 -1.96 7.55
C ILE A 74 2.10 -2.76 6.30
N LEU A 75 1.26 -2.20 5.43
CA LEU A 75 0.84 -2.84 4.19
C LEU A 75 2.02 -3.21 3.27
N ASN A 76 3.04 -2.36 3.17
CA ASN A 76 4.24 -2.66 2.40
C ASN A 76 5.03 -3.84 2.99
N ARG A 77 5.09 -3.97 4.32
CA ARG A 77 5.74 -5.12 4.97
C ARG A 77 4.92 -6.39 4.82
N GLU A 78 3.59 -6.29 4.91
CA GLU A 78 2.68 -7.41 4.64
C GLU A 78 2.76 -7.90 3.19
N TRP A 79 2.98 -6.99 2.24
CA TRP A 79 3.24 -7.36 0.85
C TRP A 79 4.52 -8.19 0.70
N GLN A 80 5.60 -7.84 1.38
CA GLN A 80 6.84 -8.65 1.33
C GLN A 80 6.58 -10.06 1.85
N MET A 81 5.85 -10.18 2.97
CA MET A 81 5.47 -11.50 3.48
C MET A 81 4.58 -12.28 2.49
N ALA A 82 3.69 -11.61 1.76
CA ALA A 82 2.86 -12.26 0.73
C ALA A 82 3.71 -12.78 -0.44
N LEU A 83 4.73 -12.03 -0.85
CA LEU A 83 5.67 -12.48 -1.86
C LEU A 83 6.53 -13.64 -1.38
N ASP A 84 6.98 -13.61 -0.13
CA ASP A 84 7.70 -14.74 0.47
C ASP A 84 6.83 -16.00 0.50
N ASP A 85 5.56 -15.87 0.88
CA ASP A 85 4.58 -16.96 0.86
C ASP A 85 4.43 -17.50 -0.58
N LEU A 86 4.31 -16.62 -1.58
CA LEU A 86 4.24 -17.01 -2.99
C LEU A 86 5.52 -17.71 -3.49
N HIS A 87 6.70 -17.18 -3.14
CA HIS A 87 7.99 -17.76 -3.51
C HIS A 87 8.20 -19.14 -2.89
N ARG A 88 7.63 -19.42 -1.72
CA ARG A 88 7.67 -20.76 -1.10
C ARG A 88 6.80 -21.79 -1.82
N ILE A 89 5.69 -21.34 -2.43
CA ILE A 89 4.77 -22.22 -3.16
C ILE A 89 5.45 -22.84 -4.39
N GLY A 90 6.25 -22.08 -5.15
CA GLY A 90 6.91 -22.56 -6.36
C GLY A 90 7.76 -23.83 -6.12
N PRO A 91 8.77 -23.79 -5.24
CA PRO A 91 9.58 -24.95 -4.88
C PRO A 91 8.78 -26.09 -4.23
N ALA A 92 7.78 -25.77 -3.41
CA ALA A 92 6.94 -26.78 -2.75
C ALA A 92 6.13 -27.62 -3.76
N ARG A 93 5.74 -27.05 -4.91
CA ARG A 93 5.08 -27.80 -6.00
C ARG A 93 6.01 -28.80 -6.68
N GLY A 94 7.30 -28.49 -6.77
CA GLY A 94 8.30 -29.34 -7.41
C GLY A 94 8.92 -30.39 -6.49
N ASN A 95 8.64 -30.31 -5.18
CA ASN A 95 9.21 -31.21 -4.17
C ASN A 95 8.12 -32.10 -3.58
N ALA A 96 8.18 -33.40 -3.86
CA ALA A 96 7.20 -34.39 -3.37
C ALA A 96 7.05 -34.38 -1.83
N ALA A 97 8.10 -34.04 -1.09
CA ALA A 97 8.05 -33.98 0.37
C ALA A 97 7.29 -32.76 0.92
N LEU A 98 7.14 -31.70 0.13
CA LEU A 98 6.47 -30.44 0.51
C LEU A 98 5.14 -30.25 -0.22
N GLN A 99 4.77 -31.17 -1.12
CA GLN A 99 3.57 -31.07 -1.93
C GLN A 99 2.29 -31.07 -1.09
N SER A 100 2.30 -31.77 0.05
CA SER A 100 1.20 -31.77 1.03
C SER A 100 0.95 -30.40 1.66
N ASP A 101 1.96 -29.53 1.68
CA ASP A 101 1.90 -28.23 2.36
C ASP A 101 1.40 -27.12 1.42
N VAL A 102 1.41 -27.36 0.10
CA VAL A 102 0.99 -26.41 -0.94
C VAL A 102 -0.42 -25.85 -0.69
N PRO A 103 -1.45 -26.66 -0.37
CA PRO A 103 -2.78 -26.13 -0.05
C PRO A 103 -2.77 -25.20 1.16
N ALA A 104 -2.00 -25.51 2.20
CA ALA A 104 -1.89 -24.68 3.40
C ALA A 104 -1.17 -23.35 3.12
N LEU A 105 -0.12 -23.37 2.29
CA LEU A 105 0.59 -22.17 1.84
C LEU A 105 -0.33 -21.24 1.04
N PHE A 106 -1.12 -21.79 0.10
CA PHE A 106 -2.10 -20.99 -0.64
C PHE A 106 -3.20 -20.43 0.27
N ALA A 107 -3.67 -21.20 1.27
CA ALA A 107 -4.64 -20.70 2.24
C ALA A 107 -4.07 -19.54 3.05
N ALA A 108 -2.83 -19.65 3.54
CA ALA A 108 -2.15 -18.58 4.26
C ALA A 108 -1.97 -17.32 3.40
N LEU A 109 -1.53 -17.48 2.14
CA LEU A 109 -1.41 -16.40 1.17
C LEU A 109 -2.76 -15.71 0.94
N LYS A 110 -3.83 -16.48 0.72
CA LYS A 110 -5.19 -15.94 0.54
C LYS A 110 -5.63 -15.14 1.76
N THR A 111 -5.52 -15.68 2.97
CA THR A 111 -5.89 -14.99 4.21
C THR A 111 -5.08 -13.70 4.41
N ARG A 112 -3.83 -13.65 3.95
CA ARG A 112 -3.02 -12.43 3.97
C ARG A 112 -3.52 -11.41 2.96
N MET A 113 -3.75 -11.81 1.71
CA MET A 113 -4.27 -10.94 0.65
C MET A 113 -5.63 -10.33 1.02
N ASP A 114 -6.55 -11.13 1.57
CA ASP A 114 -7.87 -10.65 2.01
C ASP A 114 -7.72 -9.56 3.08
N ARG A 115 -6.90 -9.81 4.11
CA ARG A 115 -6.60 -8.82 5.16
C ARG A 115 -5.98 -7.53 4.60
N MET A 116 -5.05 -7.65 3.65
CA MET A 116 -4.42 -6.49 3.04
C MET A 116 -5.40 -5.70 2.16
N ALA A 117 -6.31 -6.39 1.44
CA ALA A 117 -7.35 -5.75 0.64
C ALA A 117 -8.31 -4.96 1.53
N ASP A 118 -8.76 -5.56 2.65
CA ASP A 118 -9.60 -4.91 3.65
C ASP A 118 -8.90 -3.68 4.25
N ALA A 119 -7.63 -3.81 4.63
CA ALA A 119 -6.84 -2.71 5.17
C ALA A 119 -6.63 -1.57 4.14
N CYS A 120 -6.40 -1.90 2.86
CA CYS A 120 -6.36 -0.90 1.79
C CYS A 120 -7.72 -0.20 1.62
N GLY A 121 -8.83 -0.96 1.65
CA GLY A 121 -10.19 -0.44 1.60
C GLY A 121 -10.48 0.51 2.75
N ALA A 122 -10.14 0.11 3.98
CA ALA A 122 -10.30 0.92 5.18
C ALA A 122 -9.50 2.23 5.09
N LEU A 123 -8.27 2.20 4.57
CA LEU A 123 -7.47 3.42 4.39
C LEU A 123 -8.10 4.37 3.37
N VAL A 124 -8.53 3.86 2.22
CA VAL A 124 -9.14 4.66 1.14
C VAL A 124 -10.46 5.30 1.57
N ASN A 125 -11.24 4.61 2.41
CA ASN A 125 -12.57 5.02 2.83
C ASN A 125 -12.60 5.83 4.15
N ARG A 126 -11.45 6.21 4.72
CA ARG A 126 -11.43 7.06 5.93
C ARG A 126 -12.10 8.41 5.65
N GLU A 127 -12.82 8.93 6.66
CA GLU A 127 -13.48 10.24 6.60
C GLU A 127 -12.49 11.39 6.35
N GLU A 128 -11.28 11.28 6.90
CA GLU A 128 -10.19 12.21 6.60
C GLU A 128 -9.56 11.89 5.24
N ALA A 129 -9.52 12.88 4.36
CA ALA A 129 -8.94 12.73 3.04
C ALA A 129 -7.46 12.32 3.13
N LEU A 130 -7.15 11.10 2.67
CA LEU A 130 -5.77 10.66 2.49
C LEU A 130 -4.97 11.66 1.64
N PRO A 131 -3.75 12.06 2.05
CA PRO A 131 -2.85 12.81 1.18
C PRO A 131 -2.65 12.08 -0.15
N GLU A 132 -2.70 12.80 -1.28
CA GLU A 132 -2.61 12.17 -2.61
C GLU A 132 -1.36 11.28 -2.76
N LYS A 133 -0.22 11.70 -2.19
CA LYS A 133 1.04 10.92 -2.14
C LYS A 133 0.91 9.55 -1.46
N VAL A 134 -0.03 9.39 -0.53
CA VAL A 134 -0.32 8.13 0.17
C VAL A 134 -1.42 7.39 -0.59
N ARG A 135 -2.47 8.09 -1.00
CA ARG A 135 -3.64 7.54 -1.69
C ARG A 135 -3.26 6.75 -2.93
N TRP A 136 -2.43 7.32 -3.83
CA TRP A 136 -2.05 6.61 -5.05
C TRP A 136 -1.24 5.33 -4.75
N ARG A 137 -0.42 5.34 -3.70
CA ARG A 137 0.38 4.17 -3.29
C ARG A 137 -0.51 3.06 -2.73
N VAL A 138 -1.55 3.41 -1.98
CA VAL A 138 -2.55 2.46 -1.48
C VAL A 138 -3.32 1.83 -2.65
N TYR A 139 -3.79 2.63 -3.62
CA TYR A 139 -4.43 2.09 -4.82
C TYR A 139 -3.47 1.19 -5.63
N ASN A 140 -2.22 1.60 -5.81
CA ASN A 140 -1.23 0.80 -6.51
C ASN A 140 -1.01 -0.56 -5.83
N LEU A 141 -0.89 -0.58 -4.52
CA LEU A 141 -0.75 -1.82 -3.76
C LEU A 141 -2.02 -2.67 -3.83
N ARG A 142 -3.21 -2.07 -3.72
CA ARG A 142 -4.49 -2.77 -3.87
C ARG A 142 -4.64 -3.44 -5.23
N GLY A 143 -4.18 -2.76 -6.29
CA GLY A 143 -4.09 -3.35 -7.63
C GLY A 143 -3.18 -4.58 -7.69
N ALA A 144 -2.00 -4.51 -7.05
CA ALA A 144 -1.08 -5.64 -6.96
C ALA A 144 -1.66 -6.83 -6.15
N ILE A 145 -2.38 -6.55 -5.05
CA ILE A 145 -3.10 -7.57 -4.26
C ILE A 145 -4.16 -8.27 -5.11
N HIS A 146 -4.98 -7.51 -5.84
CA HIS A 146 -5.99 -8.09 -6.73
C HIS A 146 -5.37 -8.96 -7.83
N LEU A 147 -4.21 -8.58 -8.35
CA LEU A 147 -3.48 -9.36 -9.35
C LEU A 147 -2.98 -10.69 -8.79
N MET A 148 -2.36 -10.68 -7.61
CA MET A 148 -1.90 -11.89 -6.91
C MET A 148 -3.08 -12.79 -6.49
N ALA A 149 -4.21 -12.18 -6.12
CA ALA A 149 -5.45 -12.91 -5.83
C ALA A 149 -5.99 -13.58 -7.09
N ALA A 150 -5.93 -12.92 -8.26
CA ALA A 150 -6.34 -13.52 -9.53
C ALA A 150 -5.49 -14.77 -9.86
N TYR A 151 -4.18 -14.68 -9.66
CA TYR A 151 -3.27 -15.83 -9.81
C TYR A 151 -3.66 -16.98 -8.86
N THR A 152 -3.85 -16.68 -7.57
CA THR A 152 -4.20 -17.68 -6.55
C THR A 152 -5.53 -18.38 -6.87
N VAL A 153 -6.53 -17.64 -7.34
CA VAL A 153 -7.83 -18.19 -7.75
C VAL A 153 -7.70 -19.17 -8.93
N LEU A 154 -6.82 -18.89 -9.89
CA LEU A 154 -6.59 -19.82 -11.00
C LEU A 154 -5.89 -21.10 -10.54
N GLU A 155 -4.95 -21.00 -9.62
CA GLU A 155 -4.21 -22.16 -9.10
C GLU A 155 -5.08 -23.06 -8.22
N THR A 156 -5.90 -22.46 -7.35
CA THR A 156 -6.61 -23.19 -6.30
C THR A 156 -8.05 -23.52 -6.65
N GLU A 157 -8.78 -22.58 -7.25
CA GLU A 157 -10.20 -22.71 -7.55
C GLU A 157 -10.45 -23.04 -9.04
N GLN A 158 -9.43 -22.86 -9.89
CA GLN A 158 -9.53 -22.97 -11.35
C GLN A 158 -10.68 -22.14 -11.96
N ASN A 159 -11.05 -21.05 -11.29
CA ASN A 159 -12.21 -20.23 -11.64
C ASN A 159 -11.79 -19.01 -12.48
N GLU A 160 -11.79 -19.17 -13.81
CA GLU A 160 -11.38 -18.10 -14.74
C GLU A 160 -12.26 -16.85 -14.61
N LYS A 161 -13.58 -17.01 -14.46
CA LYS A 161 -14.51 -15.88 -14.35
C LYS A 161 -14.17 -15.00 -13.15
N LYS A 162 -13.87 -15.61 -12.00
CA LYS A 162 -13.46 -14.91 -10.78
C LYS A 162 -12.09 -14.25 -10.95
N ALA A 163 -11.12 -14.94 -11.55
CA ALA A 163 -9.80 -14.38 -11.85
C ALA A 163 -9.87 -13.15 -12.76
N VAL A 164 -10.68 -13.20 -13.83
CA VAL A 164 -10.92 -12.06 -14.73
C VAL A 164 -11.59 -10.90 -13.98
N GLY A 165 -12.51 -11.18 -13.05
CA GLY A 165 -13.10 -10.16 -12.18
C GLY A 165 -12.04 -9.43 -11.35
N LEU A 166 -11.13 -10.18 -10.73
CA LEU A 166 -10.02 -9.63 -9.95
C LEU A 166 -9.03 -8.84 -10.81
N MET A 167 -8.72 -9.30 -12.02
CA MET A 167 -7.88 -8.54 -12.96
C MET A 167 -8.52 -7.20 -13.36
N LYS A 168 -9.84 -7.16 -13.57
CA LYS A 168 -10.56 -5.90 -13.84
C LYS A 168 -10.49 -4.95 -12.64
N ALA A 169 -10.61 -5.47 -11.42
CA ALA A 169 -10.43 -4.69 -10.20
C ALA A 169 -8.99 -4.13 -10.11
N ALA A 170 -7.99 -4.95 -10.40
CA ALA A 170 -6.59 -4.53 -10.45
C ALA A 170 -6.35 -3.38 -11.45
N ILE A 171 -6.91 -3.48 -12.67
CA ILE A 171 -6.84 -2.41 -13.69
C ILE A 171 -7.47 -1.11 -13.16
N SER A 172 -8.64 -1.20 -12.53
CA SER A 172 -9.34 -0.03 -11.97
C SER A 172 -8.50 0.67 -10.89
N ASP A 173 -7.88 -0.12 -10.02
CA ASP A 173 -7.01 0.38 -8.96
C ASP A 173 -5.73 1.02 -9.51
N PHE A 174 -5.07 0.40 -10.48
CA PHE A 174 -3.90 1.01 -11.11
C PHE A 174 -4.24 2.30 -11.84
N LYS A 175 -5.38 2.39 -12.53
CA LYS A 175 -5.84 3.65 -13.15
C LYS A 175 -6.05 4.74 -12.11
N SER A 176 -6.65 4.40 -10.96
CA SER A 176 -6.84 5.33 -9.84
C SER A 176 -5.50 5.77 -9.25
N ALA A 177 -4.53 4.86 -9.17
CA ALA A 177 -3.17 5.16 -8.75
C ALA A 177 -2.43 6.06 -9.75
N VAL A 178 -2.57 5.86 -11.06
CA VAL A 178 -2.00 6.76 -12.07
C VAL A 178 -2.56 8.17 -11.92
N ALA A 179 -3.89 8.31 -11.85
CA ALA A 179 -4.54 9.60 -11.68
C ALA A 179 -4.13 10.31 -10.37
N GLY A 180 -3.97 9.55 -9.27
CA GLY A 180 -3.48 10.08 -8.00
C GLY A 180 -2.00 10.48 -8.06
N ALA A 181 -1.16 9.69 -8.74
CA ALA A 181 0.25 10.00 -8.92
C ALA A 181 0.45 11.29 -9.73
N ASP A 182 -0.35 11.49 -10.78
CA ASP A 182 -0.31 12.67 -11.65
C ASP A 182 -0.75 13.96 -10.94
N ARG A 183 -1.67 13.86 -9.98
CA ARG A 183 -2.10 14.98 -9.16
C ARG A 183 -1.17 15.26 -7.98
N SER A 184 -0.32 14.30 -7.62
CA SER A 184 0.61 14.46 -6.51
C SER A 184 1.85 15.23 -6.94
N GLU A 185 2.39 16.08 -6.07
CA GLU A 185 3.69 16.75 -6.25
C GLU A 185 4.89 15.77 -6.14
N THR A 186 4.67 14.47 -6.37
CA THR A 186 5.72 13.47 -6.24
C THR A 186 6.77 13.67 -7.34
N ALA A 187 7.91 14.25 -6.98
CA ALA A 187 9.04 14.40 -7.88
C ALA A 187 9.71 13.04 -8.17
N GLY A 188 10.15 12.85 -9.42
CA GLY A 188 11.02 11.74 -9.83
C GLY A 188 10.33 10.50 -10.40
N PRO A 189 11.08 9.40 -10.62
CA PRO A 189 10.63 8.22 -11.35
C PRO A 189 9.50 7.45 -10.66
N LYS A 190 9.29 7.66 -9.36
CA LYS A 190 8.27 6.96 -8.58
C LYS A 190 6.83 7.22 -9.04
N ARG A 191 6.57 8.34 -9.70
CA ARG A 191 5.26 8.66 -10.27
C ARG A 191 4.86 7.75 -11.43
N ASN A 192 5.84 7.09 -12.07
CA ASN A 192 5.61 6.22 -13.22
C ASN A 192 5.29 4.78 -12.82
N ILE A 193 5.55 4.39 -11.58
CA ILE A 193 5.27 3.04 -11.08
C ILE A 193 3.86 2.54 -11.43
N PRO A 194 2.77 3.25 -11.08
CA PRO A 194 1.44 2.72 -11.34
C PRO A 194 1.16 2.60 -12.84
N ARG A 195 1.82 3.42 -13.68
CA ARG A 195 1.78 3.27 -15.14
C ARG A 195 2.52 2.00 -15.58
N TRP A 196 3.72 1.75 -15.08
CA TRP A 196 4.48 0.53 -15.40
C TRP A 196 3.73 -0.73 -14.99
N ASN A 197 3.11 -0.75 -13.81
CA ASN A 197 2.28 -1.88 -13.37
C ASN A 197 1.06 -2.07 -14.27
N LEU A 198 0.38 -0.98 -14.63
CA LEU A 198 -0.74 -1.02 -15.57
C LEU A 198 -0.29 -1.49 -16.96
N GLU A 199 0.85 -1.02 -17.44
CA GLU A 199 1.43 -1.40 -18.73
C GLU A 199 1.81 -2.88 -18.74
N LEU A 200 2.43 -3.41 -17.68
CA LEU A 200 2.73 -4.85 -17.57
C LEU A 200 1.43 -5.68 -17.67
N LEU A 201 0.38 -5.25 -16.98
CA LEU A 201 -0.91 -5.92 -17.02
C LEU A 201 -1.57 -5.81 -18.40
N VAL A 202 -1.59 -4.62 -19.00
CA VAL A 202 -2.33 -4.32 -20.25
C VAL A 202 -1.55 -4.77 -21.49
N SER A 203 -0.24 -4.57 -21.56
CA SER A 203 0.60 -4.98 -22.69
C SER A 203 0.56 -6.50 -22.88
N ARG A 204 0.65 -7.27 -21.79
CA ARG A 204 0.60 -8.74 -21.83
C ARG A 204 -0.83 -9.30 -21.82
N ALA A 205 -1.83 -8.59 -21.30
CA ALA A 205 -3.24 -8.95 -21.51
C ALA A 205 -3.68 -8.74 -22.97
N ASN A 206 -3.16 -7.72 -23.66
CA ASN A 206 -3.45 -7.45 -25.07
C ASN A 206 -2.69 -8.36 -26.05
N ILE A 207 -1.57 -8.97 -25.65
CA ILE A 207 -0.93 -10.04 -26.43
C ILE A 207 -1.86 -11.28 -26.59
N ARG A 208 -2.97 -11.36 -25.83
CA ARG A 208 -3.99 -12.42 -25.95
C ARG A 208 -5.32 -12.02 -26.59
N LYS A 209 -5.31 -11.05 -27.51
CA LYS A 209 -6.37 -10.96 -28.53
C LYS A 209 -6.18 -11.96 -29.70
N ILE A 210 -5.22 -12.88 -29.60
CA ILE A 210 -4.99 -13.91 -30.63
C ILE A 210 -5.51 -15.25 -30.14
N GLY A 211 -6.68 -15.63 -30.65
CA GLY A 211 -7.12 -17.03 -30.74
C GLY A 211 -8.44 -17.35 -30.02
N PHE A 212 -9.57 -17.07 -30.69
CA PHE A 212 -10.89 -17.66 -30.41
C PHE A 212 -10.95 -19.20 -30.63
N THR A 213 -9.81 -19.85 -30.86
CA THR A 213 -9.66 -21.27 -31.21
C THR A 213 -8.92 -22.11 -30.16
N ARG A 214 -8.60 -21.55 -28.97
CA ARG A 214 -7.93 -22.30 -27.89
C ARG A 214 -8.96 -22.99 -26.99
N THR A 215 -8.66 -24.22 -26.56
CA THR A 215 -9.44 -24.94 -25.55
C THR A 215 -9.34 -24.25 -24.18
N ASP A 216 -10.37 -24.39 -23.34
CA ASP A 216 -10.42 -23.77 -22.01
C ASP A 216 -9.24 -24.17 -21.10
N ALA A 217 -8.66 -25.35 -21.30
CA ALA A 217 -7.45 -25.76 -20.59
C ALA A 217 -6.21 -24.96 -21.02
N GLN A 218 -6.03 -24.76 -22.34
CA GLN A 218 -4.91 -23.99 -22.87
C GLN A 218 -5.01 -22.52 -22.45
N ARG A 219 -6.21 -21.93 -22.52
CA ARG A 219 -6.49 -20.56 -22.11
C ARG A 219 -6.18 -20.29 -20.63
N ARG A 220 -6.44 -21.27 -19.76
CA ARG A 220 -6.12 -21.20 -18.32
C ARG A 220 -4.62 -21.30 -18.04
N LEU A 221 -3.93 -22.26 -18.69
CA LEU A 221 -2.47 -22.43 -18.62
C LEU A 221 -1.75 -21.14 -19.03
N ASP A 222 -2.20 -20.61 -20.15
CA ASP A 222 -1.84 -19.31 -20.64
C ASP A 222 -2.03 -18.24 -19.55
N LEU A 223 -3.25 -18.04 -19.06
CA LEU A 223 -3.57 -16.97 -18.12
C LEU A 223 -2.71 -17.02 -16.86
N ARG A 224 -2.45 -18.22 -16.37
CA ARG A 224 -1.58 -18.52 -15.25
C ARG A 224 -0.13 -18.07 -15.49
N GLU A 225 0.49 -18.49 -16.59
CA GLU A 225 1.87 -18.11 -16.94
C GLU A 225 2.01 -16.60 -17.08
N ASN A 226 1.02 -15.93 -17.68
CA ASN A 226 1.04 -14.48 -17.78
C ASN A 226 0.98 -13.82 -16.39
N LEU A 227 0.09 -14.29 -15.51
CA LEU A 227 -0.06 -13.69 -14.18
C LEU A 227 1.16 -13.89 -13.30
N GLU A 228 1.80 -15.06 -13.33
CA GLU A 228 3.04 -15.32 -12.58
C GLU A 228 4.12 -14.28 -12.91
N THR A 229 4.24 -13.91 -14.20
CA THR A 229 5.20 -12.90 -14.65
C THR A 229 4.80 -11.44 -14.40
N MET A 230 3.56 -11.18 -13.97
CA MET A 230 3.04 -9.83 -13.75
C MET A 230 2.99 -9.43 -12.27
N ILE A 231 3.21 -10.36 -11.33
CA ILE A 231 3.15 -10.06 -9.89
C ILE A 231 4.30 -9.11 -9.50
N PRO A 232 4.02 -7.91 -8.96
CA PRO A 232 5.08 -6.94 -8.61
C PRO A 232 5.97 -7.40 -7.45
N GLU A 233 7.27 -7.17 -7.52
CA GLU A 233 8.25 -7.75 -6.59
C GLU A 233 8.49 -6.97 -5.28
N ARG A 234 8.15 -5.68 -5.16
CA ARG A 234 8.38 -4.95 -3.89
C ARG A 234 7.25 -3.99 -3.60
N GLY A 235 6.56 -4.04 -2.46
CA GLY A 235 5.48 -3.10 -2.08
C GLY A 235 4.44 -2.77 -3.17
N GLY A 236 4.11 -3.72 -4.06
CA GLY A 236 3.30 -3.47 -5.25
C GLY A 236 4.02 -2.71 -6.39
N TYR A 237 5.35 -2.66 -6.38
CA TYR A 237 6.26 -2.05 -7.34
C TYR A 237 6.93 -3.15 -8.19
N ALA A 238 6.86 -3.06 -9.51
CA ALA A 238 7.72 -3.85 -10.39
C ALA A 238 9.11 -3.19 -10.51
N ALA A 239 10.19 -3.99 -10.54
CA ALA A 239 11.57 -3.51 -10.61
C ALA A 239 12.01 -3.00 -12.01
N GLY A 240 11.08 -2.78 -12.94
CA GLY A 240 11.41 -2.37 -14.30
C GLY A 240 11.92 -0.94 -14.36
N GLU A 241 13.24 -0.78 -14.50
CA GLU A 241 13.78 0.32 -15.32
C GLU A 241 13.03 0.38 -16.66
N PRO A 242 12.91 1.59 -17.26
CA PRO A 242 12.19 1.76 -18.50
C PRO A 242 12.68 0.71 -19.50
N THR A 243 11.74 -0.04 -20.10
CA THR A 243 12.03 -0.69 -21.37
C THR A 243 12.29 0.45 -22.36
N GLU A 244 13.54 0.92 -22.42
CA GLU A 244 14.10 1.62 -23.55
C GLU A 244 14.11 0.63 -24.73
N ARG A 245 12.93 0.26 -25.21
CA ARG A 245 12.77 -0.02 -26.62
C ARG A 245 12.22 1.27 -27.19
N LYS A 246 13.16 2.15 -27.55
CA LYS A 246 13.01 2.95 -28.76
C LYS A 246 12.35 2.05 -29.79
N VAL A 247 11.09 2.33 -30.10
CA VAL A 247 10.57 1.96 -31.40
C VAL A 247 11.37 2.85 -32.35
N GLU A 248 12.45 2.31 -32.91
CA GLU A 248 13.03 2.90 -34.10
C GLU A 248 12.00 2.79 -35.21
N LYS A 249 11.48 3.98 -35.55
CA LYS A 249 10.64 4.38 -36.70
C LYS A 249 9.25 3.74 -36.80
#